data_AF-A0A9E5J2G3-F1
#
_entry.id   AF-A0A9E5J2G3-F1
#
_cell.length_a   1.000
_cell.length_b   1.000
_cell.length_c   1.000
_cell.angle_alpha   90.00
_cell.angle_beta   90.00
_cell.angle_gamma   90.00
#
_symmetry.space_group_name_H-M   'P 1'
#
loop_
_entity.id
_entity.type
_entity.pdbx_description
1 polymer ?
#
loop_
_entity_poly.entity_id
_entity_poly.type
_entity_poly.pdbx_seq_one_letter_code
_entity_poly.pdbx_strand_id
1 'polypeptide(L)' 'MSVKKSKAIELPEVNFSEHGDSRYLHLGTPWIQGAMNLKEPFELELEYVQRM' A
#
# COMPACT_ATOMS: atom_id res chain seq x y z
N MET A 1 24.38 32.22 1.55
CA MET A 1 23.09 31.69 1.08
C MET A 1 22.66 30.59 2.03
N SER A 2 21.52 30.74 2.73
CA SER A 2 21.04 29.74 3.69
C SER A 2 20.23 28.67 2.94
N VAL A 3 20.71 27.42 2.96
CA VAL A 3 20.00 26.28 2.36
C VAL A 3 18.81 25.95 3.26
N LYS A 4 17.58 26.09 2.76
CA LYS A 4 16.39 25.61 3.46
C LYS A 4 16.46 24.08 3.52
N LYS A 5 16.60 23.53 4.72
CA LYS A 5 16.49 22.10 4.97
C LYS A 5 15.04 21.69 4.67
N SER A 6 14.83 20.82 3.68
CA SER A 6 13.50 20.25 3.40
C SER A 6 13.03 19.47 4.63
N LYS A 7 11.80 19.72 5.07
CA LYS A 7 11.16 18.94 6.13
C LYS A 7 11.08 17.50 5.63
N ALA A 8 11.65 16.54 6.36
CA ALA A 8 11.49 15.13 6.03
C ALA A 8 9.99 14.80 6.06
N ILE A 9 9.50 14.16 5.01
CA ILE A 9 8.10 13.71 4.94
C ILE A 9 8.00 12.51 5.87
N GLU A 10 7.16 12.60 6.89
CA GLU A 10 6.78 11.44 7.70
C GLU A 10 5.89 10.55 6.84
N LEU A 11 6.36 9.34 6.57
CA LEU A 11 5.62 8.34 5.80
C LEU A 11 4.63 7.63 6.73
N PRO A 12 3.45 7.21 6.22
CA PRO A 12 2.49 6.45 7.01
C PRO A 12 3.07 5.10 7.44
N GLU A 13 2.60 4.59 8.58
CA GLU A 13 2.92 3.22 9.00
C GLU A 13 2.36 2.19 8.02
N VAL A 14 3.16 1.17 7.71
CA VAL A 14 2.80 0.09 6.79
C VAL A 14 2.35 -1.12 7.58
N ASN A 15 1.12 -1.56 7.33
CA ASN A 15 0.53 -2.74 7.96
C ASN A 15 -0.04 -3.70 6.92
N PHE A 16 -0.14 -4.97 7.29
CA PHE A 16 -0.70 -6.02 6.45
C PHE A 16 -1.77 -6.82 7.19
N SER A 17 -2.79 -7.27 6.47
CA SER A 17 -3.74 -8.27 6.93
C SER A 17 -3.89 -9.37 5.88
N GLU A 18 -4.19 -10.59 6.31
CA GLU A 18 -4.30 -11.74 5.41
C GLU A 18 -5.66 -12.41 5.55
N HIS A 19 -6.20 -12.86 4.41
CA HIS A 19 -7.42 -13.67 4.35
C HIS A 19 -7.29 -14.69 3.22
N GLY A 20 -7.25 -15.98 3.58
CA GLY A 20 -7.00 -17.03 2.59
C GLY A 20 -5.65 -16.84 1.89
N ASP A 21 -5.68 -16.77 0.56
CA ASP A 21 -4.49 -16.52 -0.27
C ASP A 21 -4.24 -15.03 -0.56
N SER A 22 -5.05 -14.12 0.00
CA SER A 22 -4.96 -12.68 -0.27
C SER A 22 -4.25 -11.95 0.86
N ARG A 23 -3.33 -11.04 0.49
CA ARG A 23 -2.67 -10.10 1.40
C ARG A 23 -3.10 -8.67 1.08
N TYR A 24 -3.52 -7.93 2.11
CA TYR A 24 -3.98 -6.56 2.00
C TYR A 24 -3.00 -5.57 2.61
N LEU A 25 -2.77 -4.46 1.92
CA LEU A 25 -1.91 -3.35 2.33
C LEU A 25 -2.74 -2.23 2.97
N HIS A 26 -2.26 -1.76 4.13
CA HIS A 26 -2.82 -0.65 4.90
C HIS A 26 -1.72 0.39 5.19
N LEU A 27 -1.96 1.66 4.86
CA LEU A 27 -1.03 2.78 5.07
C LEU A 27 -1.64 3.77 6.07
N GLY A 28 -1.32 3.59 7.35
CA GLY A 28 -1.74 4.49 8.43
C GLY A 28 -3.25 4.54 8.71
N THR A 29 -4.05 3.67 8.08
CA THR A 29 -5.51 3.58 8.26
C THR A 29 -5.95 2.11 8.22
N PRO A 30 -7.15 1.75 8.71
CA PRO A 30 -7.66 0.38 8.61
C PRO A 30 -8.21 0.03 7.20
N TRP A 31 -8.11 0.94 6.23
CA TRP A 31 -8.64 0.75 4.89
C TRP A 31 -7.66 0.01 3.98
N ILE A 32 -8.20 -0.93 3.20
CA ILE A 32 -7.44 -1.66 2.17
C ILE A 32 -7.10 -0.70 1.03
N GLN A 33 -5.80 -0.53 0.77
CA GLN A 33 -5.28 0.33 -0.31
C GLN A 33 -4.57 -0.47 -1.41
N GLY A 34 -4.29 -1.74 -1.14
CA GLY A 34 -3.78 -2.70 -2.12
C GLY A 34 -4.15 -4.11 -1.70
N ALA A 35 -4.27 -5.00 -2.67
CA ALA A 35 -4.43 -6.43 -2.45
C ALA A 35 -3.45 -7.17 -3.38
N MET A 36 -2.96 -8.30 -2.91
CA MET A 36 -2.08 -9.19 -3.66
C MET A 36 -2.47 -10.64 -3.37
N ASN A 37 -2.71 -11.41 -4.44
CA ASN A 37 -2.82 -12.84 -4.35
C ASN A 37 -1.42 -13.43 -4.11
N LEU A 38 -1.22 -14.12 -3.00
CA LEU A 38 0.06 -14.71 -2.61
C LEU A 38 0.53 -15.81 -3.58
N LYS A 39 -0.40 -16.47 -4.28
CA LYS A 39 -0.08 -17.49 -5.29
C LYS A 39 0.32 -16.87 -6.62
N GLU A 40 -0.25 -15.70 -6.94
CA GLU A 40 -0.07 -15.01 -8.22
C GLU A 40 0.19 -13.51 -7.99
N PRO A 41 1.33 -13.14 -7.37
CA PRO A 41 1.57 -11.78 -6.88
C PRO A 41 1.71 -10.71 -7.97
N PHE A 42 1.88 -11.13 -9.22
CA PHE A 42 1.97 -10.24 -10.38
C PHE A 42 0.63 -10.10 -11.12
N GLU A 43 -0.38 -10.89 -10.76
CA GLU A 43 -1.73 -10.71 -11.28
C GLU A 43 -2.48 -9.62 -10.51
N LEU A 44 -3.34 -8.90 -11.23
CA LEU A 44 -4.13 -7.82 -10.67
C LEU A 44 -5.37 -8.40 -9.97
N GLU A 45 -5.28 -8.55 -8.65
CA GLU A 45 -6.38 -9.10 -7.84
C GLU A 45 -7.60 -8.16 -7.78
N LEU A 46 -7.38 -6.85 -7.86
CA LEU A 46 -8.45 -5.85 -7.88
C LEU A 46 -8.57 -5.25 -9.28
N GLU A 47 -9.55 -5.70 -10.06
CA GLU A 47 -9.82 -5.16 -11.40
C GLU A 47 -10.03 -3.64 -11.41
N TYR A 48 -10.56 -3.08 -10.31
CA TYR A 48 -10.80 -1.63 -10.18
C TYR A 48 -9.51 -0.79 -10.13
N VAL A 49 -8.35 -1.37 -9.76
CA VAL A 49 -7.07 -0.64 -9.68
C VAL A 49 -6.57 -0.19 -11.06
N GLN A 50 -6.97 -0.86 -12.15
CA GLN A 50 -6.60 -0.41 -13.50
C GLN A 50 -7.30 0.88 -13.95
N ARG A 51 -8.32 1.35 -13.22
CA ARG A 51 -9.15 2.50 -13.62
C ARG A 51 -8.83 3.79 -12.85
N MET A 52 -7.77 3.78 -12.03
CA MET A 52 -7.29 4.92 -11.23
C MET A 52 -5.99 5.46 -11.79
#